data_AF-A0A6A6E1W4-F1
#
_entry.id   AF-A0A6A6E1W4-F1
#
_cell.length_a   1.000
_cell.length_b   1.000
_cell.length_c   1.000
_cell.angle_alpha   90.00
_cell.angle_beta   90.00
_cell.angle_gamma   90.00
#
_symmetry.space_group_name_H-M   'P 1'
#
loop_
_entity.id
_entity.type
_entity.pdbx_description
1 polymer ?
#
loop_
_entity_poly.entity_id
_entity_poly.type
_entity_poly.pdbx_seq_one_letter_code
_entity_poly.pdbx_strand_id
1 'polypeptide(L)' 'WGAFRLTNPPGVKAVLNCTQTGIFHPHSEGNIYIDAMKTGHVCELPGLEFDVEDLR' A
#
# COMPACT_ATOMS: atom_id res chain seq x y z
N TRP A 1 1.61 -13.84 0.83
CA TRP A 1 1.03 -12.59 0.31
C TRP A 1 1.22 -11.51 1.37
N GLY A 2 1.02 -10.25 1.02
CA GLY A 2 1.05 -9.16 2.01
C GLY A 2 0.09 -8.05 1.60
N ALA A 3 -0.56 -7.45 2.58
CA ALA A 3 -1.34 -6.23 2.40
C ALA A 3 -0.55 -5.07 2.99
N PHE A 4 -0.32 -4.03 2.19
CA PHE A 4 0.47 -2.87 2.60
C PHE A 4 -0.32 -1.60 2.33
N ARG A 5 -0.01 -0.54 3.09
CA ARG A 5 -0.51 0.80 2.81
C ARG A 5 0.61 1.82 2.97
N LEU A 6 0.43 2.98 2.34
CA LEU A 6 1.26 4.14 2.63
C LEU A 6 1.00 4.64 4.05
N THR A 7 2.05 5.05 4.74
CA THR A 7 1.92 5.74 6.03
C THR A 7 1.36 7.14 5.83
N ASN A 8 0.67 7.68 6.84
CA ASN A 8 0.08 9.01 6.77
C ASN A 8 0.23 9.71 8.13
N PRO A 9 1.22 10.61 8.30
CA PRO A 9 2.44 10.80 7.51
C PRO A 9 3.50 9.68 7.76
N PRO A 10 4.61 9.59 6.99
CA PRO A 10 5.03 10.45 5.86
C PRO A 10 4.70 9.93 4.44
N GLY A 11 4.35 8.65 4.27
CA GLY A 11 4.32 7.99 2.97
C GLY A 11 3.43 8.62 1.90
N VAL A 12 2.20 9.00 2.24
CA VAL A 12 1.27 9.65 1.30
C VAL A 12 1.88 10.94 0.73
N LYS A 13 2.51 11.77 1.57
CA LYS A 13 3.13 13.03 1.13
C LYS A 13 4.38 12.78 0.29
N ALA A 14 5.19 11.77 0.64
CA ALA A 14 6.41 11.44 -0.10
C ALA A 14 6.09 11.06 -1.56
N VAL A 15 5.09 10.20 -1.78
CA VAL A 15 4.70 9.77 -3.13
C VAL A 15 4.00 10.89 -3.90
N LEU A 16 3.09 11.63 -3.27
CA LEU A 16 2.34 12.71 -3.95
C LEU A 16 3.24 13.84 -4.46
N ASN A 17 4.35 14.13 -3.77
CA ASN A 17 5.26 15.22 -4.13
C ASN A 17 6.46 14.75 -4.96
N CYS A 18 6.58 13.46 -5.27
CA CYS A 18 7.71 12.93 -6.03
C CYS A 18 7.60 13.30 -7.51
N THR A 19 8.70 13.81 -8.08
CA THR A 19 8.81 14.20 -9.50
C THR A 19 9.86 13.40 -10.27
N GLN A 20 10.44 12.36 -9.66
CA GLN A 20 11.44 11.51 -10.29
C GLN A 20 10.81 10.68 -11.41
N THR A 21 11.45 10.65 -12.58
CA THR A 21 10.92 10.01 -13.79
C THR A 21 11.40 8.58 -14.01
N GLY A 22 12.41 8.13 -13.25
CA GLY A 22 12.90 6.77 -13.32
C GLY A 22 11.83 5.77 -12.87
N ILE A 23 11.64 4.70 -13.63
CA ILE A 23 10.67 3.63 -13.33
C ILE A 23 10.89 3.08 -11.91
N PHE A 24 12.16 2.98 -11.50
CA PHE A 24 12.55 2.65 -10.13
C PHE A 24 13.46 3.73 -9.58
N HIS A 25 13.10 4.28 -8.42
CA HIS A 25 13.90 5.26 -7.71
C HIS A 25 13.63 5.22 -6.20
N PRO A 26 14.63 5.58 -5.37
CA PRO A 26 14.44 5.66 -3.93
C PRO A 26 13.69 6.93 -3.52
N HIS A 27 13.03 6.88 -2.36
CA HIS A 27 12.55 8.05 -1.64
C HIS A 27 13.46 8.28 -0.43
N SER A 28 13.73 9.54 -0.10
CA SER A 28 14.59 9.91 1.03
C SER A 28 13.92 9.67 2.39
N GLU A 29 12.59 9.68 2.42
CA GLU A 29 11.78 9.45 3.61
C GLU A 29 11.85 7.98 4.03
N GLY A 30 12.07 7.74 5.32
CA GLY A 30 11.93 6.42 5.91
C GLY A 30 10.46 6.05 6.14
N ASN A 31 10.18 4.75 6.25
CA ASN A 31 8.89 4.22 6.69
C ASN A 31 7.69 4.73 5.86
N ILE A 32 7.85 4.88 4.54
CA ILE A 32 6.77 5.37 3.66
C ILE A 32 5.63 4.36 3.47
N TYR A 33 5.83 3.11 3.87
CA TYR A 33 4.80 2.08 3.86
C TYR A 33 4.86 1.22 5.13
N ILE A 34 3.75 0.56 5.44
CA ILE A 34 3.64 -0.37 6.56
C ILE A 34 2.70 -1.52 6.19
N ASP A 35 2.88 -2.65 6.87
CA ASP A 35 1.94 -3.78 6.89
C ASP A 35 0.54 -3.30 7.33
N ALA A 36 -0.46 -3.57 6.49
CA ALA A 36 -1.83 -3.15 6.71
C ALA A 36 -2.53 -4.02 7.76
N MET A 37 -2.22 -5.32 7.80
CA MET A 37 -2.85 -6.31 8.69
C MET A 37 -2.55 -6.01 10.16
N LYS A 38 -1.33 -5.57 10.47
CA LYS A 38 -0.91 -5.31 11.87
C LYS A 38 -1.63 -4.15 12.56
N THR A 39 -2.31 -3.30 11.81
CA THR A 39 -2.96 -2.09 12.35
C THR A 39 -4.47 -2.23 12.53
N GLY A 40 -5.01 -3.45 12.33
CA GLY A 40 -6.39 -3.81 12.68
C GLY A 40 -7.48 -3.33 11.72
N HIS A 41 -7.14 -2.59 10.67
CA HIS A 41 -8.11 -2.11 9.66
C HIS A 41 -8.37 -3.11 8.53
N VAL A 42 -7.50 -4.12 8.38
CA VAL A 42 -7.71 -5.27 7.47
C VAL A 42 -7.76 -6.53 8.32
N CYS A 43 -8.75 -7.36 8.06
CA CYS A 43 -8.87 -8.69 8.66
C CYS A 43 -9.32 -9.69 7.59
N GLU A 44 -8.81 -10.91 7.68
CA GLU A 44 -9.29 -12.02 6.88
C GLU A 44 -10.35 -12.77 7.68
N LEU A 45 -11.49 -13.03 7.04
CA LEU A 45 -12.60 -13.78 7.63
C LEU A 45 -12.96 -14.95 6.72
N PRO A 46 -13.21 -16.15 7.29
CA PRO A 46 -13.66 -17.29 6.52
C PRO A 46 -15.10 -17.10 6.05
N GLY A 47 -15.44 -17.64 4.89
CA GLY A 47 -16.82 -17.73 4.40
C GLY A 47 -17.41 -16.44 3.83
N LEU A 48 -16.59 -15.42 3.58
CA LEU A 48 -17.00 -14.28 2.77
C LEU A 48 -17.12 -14.71 1.30
N GLU A 49 -18.24 -14.36 0.67
CA GLU A 49 -18.43 -14.54 -0.76
C GLU A 49 -17.50 -13.59 -1.53
N PHE A 50 -16.94 -14.08 -2.64
CA PHE A 50 -16.04 -13.33 -3.50
C PHE A 50 -16.16 -13.83 -4.93
N ASP A 51 -16.27 -12.90 -5.87
CA ASP A 51 -16.37 -13.16 -7.30
C ASP A 51 -15.15 -12.61 -8.04
N VAL A 52 -14.73 -13.29 -9.10
CA VAL A 52 -13.64 -12.88 -9.99
C VAL A 52 -14.22 -12.44 -11.33
N GLU A 53 -14.05 -11.17 -11.64
CA GLU A 53 -14.36 -10.60 -12.96
C GLU A 53 -13.06 -10.35 -13.72
N ASP A 54 -12.87 -11.05 -14.83
CA ASP A 54 -11.68 -10.93 -15.67
C ASP A 54 -11.95 -9.98 -16.85
N LEU A 55 -11.23 -8.84 -16.87
CA LEU A 55 -11.37 -7.77 -17.86
C LEU A 55 -10.20 -7.71 -18.87
N ARG A 56 -9.32 -8.71 -18.89
CA ARG A 56 -8.18 -8.79 -19.81
C ARG A 56 -8.62 -9.12 -21.23
#